data_AF-A0A482RGD2-F1
#
_entry.id   AF-A0A482RGD2-F1
#
_cell.length_a   1.000
_cell.length_b   1.000
_cell.length_c   1.000
_cell.angle_alpha   90.00
_cell.angle_beta   90.00
_cell.angle_gamma   90.00
#
_symmetry.space_group_name_H-M   'P 1'
#
loop_
_entity.id
_entity.type
_entity.pdbx_description
1 polymer ?
#
loop_
_entity_poly.entity_id
_entity_poly.type
_entity_poly.pdbx_seq_one_letter_code
_entity_poly.pdbx_strand_id
1 'polypeptide(L)'
;MQGANTLVHMSSLAADKYAYSTWARTKAEGEEAVRAVAPGATIVRPADVFGPEDRFLNLFARMYQFLPRVPLVDGGNARVQPLYVQDLAQAVFKIAMVRAFAGRAFVGRAFAARACVRPAVMRRALPALLVHCTCSLMTPS
;
A
#
# COMPACT_ATOMS: atom_id res chain seq x y z
N MET A 1 26.95 -12.70 -8.14
CA MET A 1 25.81 -12.70 -7.20
C MET A 1 25.07 -14.01 -7.38
N GLN A 2 24.96 -14.83 -6.34
CA GLN A 2 24.30 -16.14 -6.42
C GLN A 2 22.82 -15.94 -6.77
N GLY A 3 22.35 -16.66 -7.79
CA GLY A 3 21.10 -16.39 -8.48
C GLY A 3 19.87 -16.62 -7.61
N ALA A 4 19.27 -15.54 -7.12
CA ALA A 4 17.91 -15.58 -6.61
C ALA A 4 16.98 -15.89 -7.79
N ASN A 5 16.29 -17.03 -7.72
CA ASN A 5 15.39 -17.49 -8.78
C ASN A 5 14.14 -16.59 -8.93
N THR A 6 13.87 -15.74 -7.93
CA THR A 6 12.74 -14.80 -7.89
C THR A 6 13.12 -13.60 -7.03
N LEU A 7 13.06 -12.39 -7.59
CA LEU A 7 13.28 -11.13 -6.86
C LEU A 7 11.96 -10.36 -6.81
N VAL A 8 11.51 -10.01 -5.61
CA VAL A 8 10.32 -9.18 -5.38
C VAL A 8 10.78 -7.85 -4.78
N HIS A 9 10.47 -6.75 -5.46
CA HIS A 9 10.78 -5.40 -4.99
C HIS A 9 9.52 -4.69 -4.51
N MET A 10 9.58 -4.14 -3.29
CA MET A 10 8.48 -3.42 -2.68
C MET A 10 8.64 -1.91 -2.86
N SER A 11 7.79 -1.36 -3.71
CA SER A 11 7.71 0.06 -4.02
C SER A 11 6.48 0.70 -3.35
N SER A 12 5.82 1.64 -4.02
CA SER A 12 4.66 2.39 -3.57
C SER A 12 3.78 2.76 -4.76
N LEU A 13 2.47 2.88 -4.53
CA LEU A 13 1.54 3.43 -5.51
C LEU A 13 1.93 4.87 -5.92
N ALA A 14 2.55 5.62 -5.01
CA ALA A 14 3.00 6.98 -5.26
C ALA A 14 4.35 7.07 -5.99
N ALA A 15 4.97 5.94 -6.37
CA ALA A 15 6.27 5.94 -7.04
C ALA A 15 6.18 6.62 -8.41
N ASP A 16 6.68 7.85 -8.47
CA ASP A 16 6.77 8.67 -9.68
C ASP A 16 8.02 9.55 -9.58
N LYS A 17 8.77 9.64 -10.67
CA LYS A 17 9.97 10.46 -10.80
C LYS A 17 9.69 11.95 -10.68
N TYR A 18 8.48 12.36 -11.07
CA TYR A 18 8.07 13.77 -11.06
C TYR A 18 7.20 14.11 -9.85
N ALA A 19 7.04 13.17 -8.90
CA ALA A 19 6.28 13.44 -7.68
C ALA A 19 6.92 14.56 -6.85
N TYR A 20 6.08 15.37 -6.20
CA TYR A 20 6.52 16.42 -5.29
C TYR A 20 7.29 15.87 -4.09
N SER A 21 6.91 14.69 -3.58
CA SER A 21 7.56 14.09 -2.43
C SER A 21 8.89 13.41 -2.78
N THR A 22 9.94 13.69 -2.00
CA THR A 22 11.24 13.02 -2.17
C THR A 22 11.13 11.51 -2.02
N TRP A 23 10.32 11.04 -1.07
CA TRP A 23 10.09 9.62 -0.85
C TRP A 23 9.54 8.91 -2.10
N ALA A 24 8.54 9.49 -2.78
CA ALA A 24 8.00 8.94 -4.02
C ALA A 24 9.06 8.85 -5.14
N ARG A 25 9.88 9.89 -5.29
CA ARG A 25 10.98 9.90 -6.28
C ARG A 25 12.01 8.82 -5.99
N THR A 26 12.42 8.67 -4.73
CA THR A 26 13.37 7.59 -4.35
C THR A 26 12.81 6.18 -4.61
N LYS A 27 11.49 6.00 -4.51
CA LYS A 27 10.84 4.74 -4.86
C LYS A 27 10.83 4.50 -6.37
N ALA A 28 10.59 5.53 -7.18
CA ALA A 28 10.69 5.43 -8.63
C ALA A 28 12.12 5.10 -9.08
N GLU A 29 13.12 5.80 -8.55
CA GLU A 29 14.54 5.53 -8.82
C GLU A 29 14.95 4.10 -8.42
N GLY A 30 14.48 3.63 -7.26
CA GLY A 30 14.71 2.26 -6.80
C GLY A 30 14.14 1.19 -7.73
N GLU A 31 12.96 1.42 -8.30
CA GLU A 31 12.38 0.51 -9.28
C GLU A 31 13.22 0.41 -10.55
N GLU A 32 13.77 1.53 -11.03
CA GLU A 32 14.63 1.54 -12.21
C GLU A 32 15.94 0.83 -11.96
N ALA A 33 16.57 1.08 -10.82
CA ALA A 33 17.79 0.40 -10.42
C ALA A 33 17.57 -1.13 -10.34
N VAL A 34 16.43 -1.56 -9.78
CA VAL A 34 16.11 -2.99 -9.72
C VAL A 34 15.86 -3.58 -11.10
N ARG A 35 15.12 -2.89 -11.98
CA ARG A 35 14.90 -3.37 -13.35
C ARG A 35 16.20 -3.46 -14.15
N ALA A 36 17.15 -2.55 -13.93
CA ALA A 36 18.45 -2.56 -14.60
C ALA A 36 19.30 -3.77 -14.19
N VAL A 37 19.28 -4.16 -12.91
CA VAL A 37 20.08 -5.29 -12.40
C VAL A 37 19.36 -6.63 -12.59
N ALA A 38 18.04 -6.64 -12.48
CA ALA A 38 17.21 -7.85 -12.54
C ALA A 38 15.92 -7.57 -13.35
N PRO A 39 15.96 -7.67 -14.69
CA PRO A 39 14.80 -7.42 -15.54
C PRO A 39 13.59 -8.32 -15.24
N GLY A 40 13.83 -9.52 -14.70
CA GLY A 40 12.79 -10.46 -14.28
C GLY A 40 12.22 -10.20 -12.89
N ALA A 41 12.61 -9.11 -12.22
CA ALA A 41 12.11 -8.78 -10.89
C ALA A 41 10.61 -8.41 -10.94
N THR A 42 9.85 -8.91 -9.96
CA THR A 42 8.46 -8.52 -9.78
C THR A 42 8.39 -7.28 -8.91
N ILE A 43 7.69 -6.24 -9.38
CA ILE A 43 7.52 -4.99 -8.64
C ILE A 43 6.12 -4.92 -8.05
N VAL A 44 6.05 -4.73 -6.74
CA VAL A 44 4.78 -4.57 -6.02
C VAL A 44 4.64 -3.11 -5.60
N ARG A 45 3.58 -2.43 -6.08
CA ARG A 45 3.25 -1.05 -5.74
C ARG A 45 1.98 -1.03 -4.87
N PRO A 46 2.12 -1.24 -3.54
CA PRO A 46 0.98 -1.16 -2.64
C PRO A 46 0.52 0.28 -2.48
N ALA A 47 -0.77 0.46 -2.22
CA ALA A 47 -1.30 1.70 -1.68
C ALA A 47 -0.98 1.80 -0.17
N ASP A 48 -1.50 2.80 0.53
CA ASP A 48 -1.23 2.98 1.97
C ASP A 48 -1.66 1.74 2.76
N VAL A 49 -0.71 1.10 3.44
CA VAL A 49 -0.97 -0.16 4.14
C VAL A 49 -1.43 0.12 5.56
N PHE A 50 -2.54 -0.48 5.98
CA PHE A 50 -3.06 -0.38 7.34
C PHE A 50 -3.13 -1.74 8.04
N GLY A 51 -3.01 -1.74 9.37
CA GLY A 51 -2.96 -2.95 10.19
C GLY A 51 -2.64 -2.62 11.66
N PRO A 52 -2.58 -3.63 12.53
CA PRO A 52 -2.03 -3.44 13.88
C PRO A 52 -0.62 -2.85 13.75
N GLU A 53 -0.38 -1.72 14.42
CA GLU A 53 0.89 -0.96 14.40
C GLU A 53 1.21 -0.18 13.11
N ASP A 54 0.23 0.11 12.26
CA ASP A 54 0.46 0.96 11.09
C ASP A 54 0.81 2.41 11.46
N ARG A 55 1.51 3.14 10.59
CA ARG A 55 1.86 4.54 10.88
C ARG A 55 0.77 5.54 10.51
N PHE A 56 -0.12 5.19 9.58
CA PHE A 56 -1.08 6.12 8.99
C PHE A 56 -2.29 6.32 9.91
N LEU A 57 -3.06 5.28 10.20
CA LEU A 57 -4.23 5.32 11.08
C LEU A 57 -3.83 5.58 12.54
N ASN A 58 -2.70 5.04 13.02
CA ASN A 58 -2.27 5.32 14.40
C ASN A 58 -1.85 6.78 14.60
N LEU A 59 -1.35 7.46 13.57
CA LEU A 59 -1.11 8.90 13.64
C LEU A 59 -2.44 9.65 13.88
N PHE A 60 -3.48 9.35 13.11
CA PHE A 60 -4.79 9.96 13.29
C PHE A 60 -5.43 9.58 14.63
N ALA A 61 -5.27 8.33 15.08
CA ALA A 61 -5.78 7.88 16.38
C ALA A 61 -5.10 8.60 17.56
N ARG A 62 -3.80 8.89 17.46
CA ARG A 62 -3.09 9.73 18.43
C ARG A 62 -3.56 11.18 18.37
N MET A 63 -3.69 11.75 17.18
CA MET A 63 -4.20 13.12 17.00
C MET A 63 -5.61 13.28 17.59
N TYR A 64 -6.49 12.30 17.41
CA TYR A 64 -7.85 12.32 17.97
C TYR A 64 -7.87 12.35 19.51
N GLN A 65 -6.84 11.82 20.17
CA GLN A 65 -6.76 11.84 21.64
C GLN A 65 -6.39 13.22 22.19
N PHE A 66 -5.69 14.05 21.40
CA PHE A 66 -5.13 15.32 21.87
C PHE A 66 -5.75 16.55 21.22
N LEU A 67 -6.40 16.41 20.05
CA LEU A 67 -6.94 17.54 19.30
C LEU A 67 -8.48 17.51 19.28
N PRO A 68 -9.15 18.64 19.59
CA PRO A 68 -10.61 18.74 19.50
C PRO A 68 -11.12 18.67 18.05
N ARG A 69 -10.23 18.88 17.06
CA ARG A 69 -10.52 18.75 15.62
C ARG A 69 -9.31 18.12 14.91
N VAL A 70 -9.55 17.02 14.20
CA VAL A 70 -8.49 16.34 13.42
C VAL A 70 -8.38 17.01 12.04
N PRO A 71 -7.18 17.46 11.62
CA PRO A 71 -6.99 18.01 10.28
C PRO A 71 -7.19 16.92 9.23
N LEU A 72 -8.06 17.18 8.26
CA LEU A 72 -8.24 16.31 7.10
C LEU A 72 -7.48 16.90 5.91
N VAL A 73 -6.66 16.08 5.26
CA VAL A 73 -5.97 16.44 4.02
C VAL A 73 -7.02 16.78 2.96
N ASP A 74 -6.84 17.93 2.31
CA ASP A 74 -7.74 18.44 1.26
C ASP A 74 -9.23 18.52 1.71
N GLY A 75 -9.47 18.86 2.98
CA GLY A 75 -10.83 18.90 3.55
C GLY A 75 -11.58 17.57 3.51
N GLY A 76 -10.86 16.45 3.36
CA GLY A 76 -11.43 15.11 3.23
C GLY A 76 -11.87 14.73 1.81
N ASN A 77 -11.46 15.50 0.78
CA ASN A 77 -11.70 15.18 -0.62
C ASN A 77 -10.58 14.35 -1.26
N ALA A 78 -9.42 14.27 -0.58
CA ALA A 78 -8.34 13.36 -0.96
C ALA A 78 -8.90 11.95 -1.17
N ARG A 79 -8.53 11.26 -2.25
CA ARG A 79 -8.89 9.85 -2.48
C ARG A 79 -7.75 8.99 -1.98
N VAL A 80 -8.02 8.10 -1.02
CA VAL A 80 -7.03 7.17 -0.50
C VAL A 80 -7.55 5.76 -0.65
N GLN A 81 -6.64 4.84 -0.99
CA GLN A 81 -6.92 3.42 -1.00
C GLN A 81 -6.09 2.75 0.10
N PRO A 82 -6.68 2.46 1.26
CA PRO A 82 -5.99 1.65 2.24
C PRO A 82 -5.97 0.21 1.76
N LEU A 83 -4.84 -0.47 1.94
CA LEU A 83 -4.70 -1.89 1.71
C LEU A 83 -4.37 -2.59 3.03
N TYR A 84 -5.10 -3.67 3.34
CA TYR A 84 -4.89 -4.37 4.61
C TYR A 84 -3.59 -5.17 4.58
N VAL A 85 -2.82 -5.08 5.67
CA VAL A 85 -1.47 -5.70 5.74
C VAL A 85 -1.49 -7.21 5.53
N GLN A 86 -2.54 -7.91 5.99
CA GLN A 86 -2.63 -9.35 5.83
C GLN A 86 -2.88 -9.75 4.37
N ASP A 87 -3.69 -8.97 3.65
CA ASP A 87 -3.95 -9.20 2.22
C ASP A 87 -2.67 -8.92 1.40
N LEU A 88 -1.90 -7.90 1.77
CA LEU A 88 -0.59 -7.65 1.18
C LEU A 88 0.35 -8.83 1.39
N ALA A 89 0.44 -9.33 2.62
CA ALA A 89 1.32 -10.44 2.97
C ALA A 89 0.95 -11.70 2.19
N GLN A 90 -0.34 -12.03 2.09
CA GLN A 90 -0.81 -13.17 1.29
C GLN A 90 -0.48 -12.98 -0.20
N ALA A 91 -0.64 -11.77 -0.74
CA ALA A 91 -0.32 -11.50 -2.12
C ALA A 91 1.18 -11.60 -2.42
N VAL A 92 2.03 -11.02 -1.58
CA VAL A 92 3.50 -11.11 -1.70
C VAL A 92 3.95 -12.56 -1.60
N PHE A 93 3.38 -13.34 -0.68
CA PHE A 93 3.66 -14.77 -0.57
C PHE A 93 3.32 -15.54 -1.86
N LYS A 94 2.13 -15.30 -2.44
CA LYS A 94 1.73 -15.91 -3.71
C LYS A 94 2.66 -15.51 -4.86
N ILE A 95 3.06 -14.24 -4.92
CA ILE A 95 3.99 -13.71 -5.93
C ILE A 95 5.36 -14.38 -5.82
N ALA A 96 5.88 -14.56 -4.60
CA ALA A 96 7.17 -15.18 -4.38
C ALA A 96 7.18 -16.68 -4.75
N MET A 97 6.05 -17.37 -4.59
CA MET A 97 5.95 -18.82 -4.83
C MET A 97 5.61 -19.18 -6.28
N VAL A 98 4.89 -18.31 -7.02
CA VAL A 98 4.40 -18.61 -8.37
C VAL A 98 5.25 -17.91 -9.43
N ARG A 99 6.06 -18.69 -10.16
CA ARG A 99 6.97 -18.19 -11.21
C ARG A 99 6.27 -17.44 -12.35
N ALA A 100 4.98 -17.68 -12.59
CA ALA A 100 4.20 -17.01 -13.65
C ALA A 100 4.06 -15.48 -13.45
N PHE A 101 4.39 -14.98 -12.25
CA PHE A 101 4.35 -13.56 -11.90
C PHE A 101 5.71 -12.85 -12.00
N ALA A 102 6.77 -13.57 -12.39
CA ALA A 102 8.10 -12.98 -12.62
C ALA A 102 8.03 -11.86 -13.68
N GLY A 103 8.73 -10.75 -13.43
CA GLY A 103 8.81 -9.60 -14.34
C GLY A 103 7.56 -8.73 -14.44
N ARG A 104 6.49 -9.03 -13.67
CA ARG A 104 5.25 -8.22 -13.67
C ARG A 104 5.28 -7.09 -12.67
N ALA A 105 4.50 -6.05 -12.93
CA ALA A 105 4.16 -5.03 -11.95
C ALA A 105 2.72 -5.21 -11.45
N PHE A 106 2.52 -5.12 -10.13
CA PHE A 106 1.20 -5.24 -9.50
C PHE A 106 0.83 -3.93 -8.80
N VAL A 107 -0.38 -3.44 -9.09
CA VAL A 107 -0.93 -2.20 -8.54
C VAL A 107 -2.31 -2.46 -7.94
N GLY A 108 -2.59 -1.91 -6.75
CA GLY A 108 -3.93 -1.94 -6.14
C GLY A 108 -4.87 -0.91 -6.78
N ARG A 109 -6.18 -1.22 -6.92
CA ARG A 109 -7.19 -0.33 -7.55
C ARG A 109 -8.02 0.50 -6.57
N ALA A 110 -7.93 1.84 -6.63
CA ALA A 110 -8.37 2.77 -5.57
C ALA A 110 -9.87 2.87 -5.23
N PHE A 111 -10.16 3.26 -3.96
CA PHE A 111 -11.48 3.67 -3.42
C PHE A 111 -11.42 5.12 -2.85
N ALA A 112 -12.56 5.73 -2.48
CA ALA A 112 -12.63 7.13 -1.99
C ALA A 112 -12.42 7.27 -0.46
N ALA A 113 -11.67 8.29 0.02
CA ALA A 113 -11.24 8.39 1.44
C ALA A 113 -12.36 8.66 2.46
N ARG A 114 -13.46 9.30 2.06
CA ARG A 114 -14.62 9.54 2.94
C ARG A 114 -15.19 8.26 3.54
N ALA A 115 -15.00 7.12 2.86
CA ALA A 115 -15.41 5.80 3.32
C ALA A 115 -14.40 5.10 4.25
N CYS A 116 -13.14 5.56 4.30
CA CYS A 116 -12.09 4.95 5.11
C CYS A 116 -12.06 5.50 6.54
N VAL A 117 -12.18 6.81 6.72
CA VAL A 117 -11.95 7.45 8.02
C VAL A 117 -13.15 7.30 8.96
N ARG A 118 -14.37 7.37 8.43
CA ARG A 118 -15.61 7.26 9.23
C ARG A 118 -15.73 5.92 9.98
N PRO A 119 -15.51 4.75 9.36
CA PRO A 119 -15.61 3.47 10.06
C PRO A 119 -14.38 3.14 10.92
N ALA A 120 -13.18 3.61 10.57
CA ALA A 120 -11.94 3.30 11.30
C ALA A 120 -11.83 4.06 12.63
N VAL A 121 -12.30 5.31 12.68
CA VAL A 121 -12.29 6.15 13.90
C VAL A 121 -13.42 5.77 14.88
N MET A 122 -14.57 5.29 14.40
CA MET A 122 -15.71 4.91 15.24
C MET A 122 -15.58 3.52 15.91
N ARG A 123 -14.65 2.67 15.46
CA ARG A 123 -14.55 1.27 15.91
C ARG A 123 -13.89 1.03 17.26
N ARG A 124 -13.46 2.07 17.98
CA ARG A 124 -13.11 1.92 19.39
C ARG A 124 -14.35 1.65 20.27
N ALA A 125 -15.56 1.68 19.71
CA ALA A 125 -16.81 1.41 20.41
C ALA A 125 -17.57 0.13 20.02
N LEU A 126 -17.22 -0.61 18.95
CA LEU A 126 -17.93 -1.85 18.57
C LEU A 126 -16.99 -2.89 17.91
N PRO A 127 -17.02 -4.17 18.34
CA PRO A 127 -16.28 -5.23 17.69
C PRO A 127 -16.99 -5.65 16.40
N ALA A 128 -16.21 -6.17 15.44
CA ALA A 128 -16.67 -6.80 14.20
C ALA A 128 -17.33 -5.86 13.17
N LEU A 129 -16.52 -5.37 12.24
CA LEU A 129 -16.98 -5.25 10.86
C LEU A 129 -15.83 -5.68 9.94
N LEU A 130 -15.84 -6.96 9.60
CA LEU A 130 -14.93 -7.58 8.66
C LEU A 130 -14.88 -6.73 7.37
N VAL A 131 -13.76 -6.06 7.09
CA VAL A 131 -13.46 -5.64 5.71
C VAL A 131 -12.74 -6.82 5.09
N HIS A 132 -13.50 -7.88 4.78
CA HIS A 132 -13.04 -8.93 3.88
C HIS A 132 -13.07 -8.34 2.47
N CYS A 133 -11.95 -7.74 2.06
CA CYS A 133 -11.76 -7.33 0.68
C CYS A 133 -11.08 -8.48 -0.05
N THR A 134 -11.89 -9.30 -0.72
CA THR A 134 -11.45 -10.47 -1.48
C THR A 134 -10.33 -10.14 -2.47
N CYS A 135 -9.42 -11.11 -2.62
CA CYS A 135 -8.18 -11.20 -3.39
C CYS A 135 -8.20 -10.77 -4.89
N SER A 136 -9.24 -10.07 -5.39
CA SER A 136 -9.40 -9.63 -6.79
C SER A 136 -8.74 -8.28 -7.14
N LEU A 137 -8.02 -7.65 -6.21
CA LEU A 137 -7.56 -6.26 -6.36
C LEU A 137 -6.16 -6.08 -6.95
N MET A 138 -5.39 -7.15 -7.18
CA MET A 138 -4.10 -7.08 -7.86
C MET A 138 -4.24 -7.59 -9.30
N THR A 139 -4.44 -6.68 -10.23
CA THR A 139 -4.32 -6.98 -11.66
C THR A 139 -2.91 -6.67 -12.15
N PRO A 140 -2.36 -7.47 -13.07
CA PRO A 140 -1.17 -7.08 -13.80
C PRO A 140 -1.48 -5.81 -14.61
N SER A 141 -0.58 -4.82 -14.55
CA SER A 141 -0.58 -3.65 -15.43
C SER A 141 0.07 -3.98 -16.77
#